data_AF-A0AA41VMX6-F1
#
_entry.id   AF-A0AA41VMX6-F1
#
_cell.length_a   1.000
_cell.length_b   1.000
_cell.length_c   1.000
_cell.angle_alpha   90.00
_cell.angle_beta   90.00
_cell.angle_gamma   90.00
#
_symmetry.space_group_name_H-M   'P 1'
#
loop_
_entity.id
_entity.type
_entity.pdbx_description
1 polymer ?
#
loop_
_entity_poly.entity_id
_entity_poly.type
_entity_poly.pdbx_seq_one_letter_code
_entity_poly.pdbx_strand_id
1 'polypeptide(L)'
;MGLGGYLAAKSEEDHYHRELKREQEEIINVPDTEAAEIEEILAQYDLQPHEYAPMVNALRKKPQAWLDFMMNSFPLELHYILNSIFMCLSLL
;
A
#
# COMPACT_ATOMS: atom_id res chain seq x y z
N MET A 1 33.99 -8.26 1.38
CA MET A 1 32.83 -8.32 2.30
C MET A 1 32.69 -6.96 2.96
N GLY A 2 31.73 -6.11 2.56
CA GLY A 2 31.55 -4.76 3.11
C GLY A 2 30.82 -3.81 2.16
N LEU A 3 31.29 -3.69 0.92
CA LEU A 3 30.66 -2.85 -0.11
C LEU A 3 29.34 -3.41 -0.64
N GLY A 4 29.19 -4.73 -0.73
CA GLY A 4 27.95 -5.37 -1.18
C GLY A 4 26.75 -5.10 -0.24
N GLY A 5 26.99 -5.08 1.08
CA GLY A 5 25.93 -4.78 2.06
C GLY A 5 25.53 -3.31 2.06
N TYR A 6 26.49 -2.39 1.89
CA TYR A 6 26.20 -0.96 1.79
C TYR A 6 25.42 -0.61 0.50
N LEU A 7 25.78 -1.24 -0.63
CA LEU A 7 25.07 -1.05 -1.89
C LEU A 7 23.67 -1.68 -1.86
N ALA A 8 23.50 -2.83 -1.21
CA ALA A 8 22.19 -3.45 -1.02
C ALA A 8 21.30 -2.58 -0.13
N ALA A 9 21.78 -2.13 1.04
CA ALA A 9 21.02 -1.27 1.94
C ALA A 9 20.66 0.09 1.30
N LYS A 10 21.58 0.69 0.53
CA LYS A 10 21.29 1.92 -0.22
C LYS A 10 20.25 1.68 -1.32
N SER A 11 20.31 0.55 -2.01
CA SER A 11 19.33 0.19 -3.02
C SER A 11 17.93 -0.04 -2.42
N GLU A 12 17.85 -0.61 -1.22
CA GLU A 12 16.60 -0.79 -0.47
C GLU A 12 16.03 0.56 0.00
N GLU A 13 16.86 1.47 0.49
CA GLU A 13 16.45 2.84 0.86
C GLU A 13 15.93 3.62 -0.36
N ASP A 14 16.66 3.59 -1.47
CA ASP A 14 16.25 4.22 -2.72
C ASP A 14 14.95 3.60 -3.27
N HIS A 15 14.73 2.29 -3.06
CA HIS A 15 13.50 1.61 -3.42
C HIS A 15 12.34 2.06 -2.53
N TYR A 16 12.54 2.10 -1.21
CA TYR A 16 11.55 2.59 -0.25
C TYR A 16 11.08 4.00 -0.56
N HIS A 17 12.01 4.93 -0.82
CA HIS A 17 11.64 6.31 -1.14
C HIS A 17 10.89 6.46 -2.47
N ARG A 18 11.19 5.62 -3.47
CA ARG A 18 10.44 5.63 -4.74
C ARG A 18 9.01 5.15 -4.55
N GLU A 19 8.82 4.03 -3.87
CA GLU A 19 7.48 3.51 -3.60
C GLU A 19 6.69 4.47 -2.70
N LEU A 20 7.33 5.03 -1.65
CA LEU A 20 6.69 6.01 -0.77
C LEU A 20 6.14 7.21 -1.56
N LYS A 21 6.91 7.71 -2.52
CA LYS A 21 6.46 8.82 -3.35
C LYS A 21 5.32 8.41 -4.29
N ARG A 22 5.36 7.20 -4.84
CA ARG A 22 4.33 6.68 -5.74
C ARG A 22 3.00 6.52 -5.03
N GLU A 23 3.00 5.86 -3.87
CA GLU A 23 1.82 5.67 -3.02
C GLU A 23 1.21 6.99 -2.57
N GLN A 24 2.07 7.97 -2.23
CA GLN A 24 1.61 9.31 -1.89
C GLN A 24 0.85 9.96 -3.06
N GLU A 25 1.33 9.79 -4.29
CA GLU A 25 0.68 10.28 -5.49
C GLU A 25 -0.64 9.51 -5.77
N GLU A 26 -0.67 8.20 -5.55
CA GLU A 26 -1.86 7.34 -5.71
C GLU A 26 -2.97 7.70 -4.70
N ILE A 27 -2.64 7.88 -3.41
CA ILE A 27 -3.59 8.35 -2.38
C ILE A 27 -4.23 9.70 -2.76
N ILE A 28 -3.49 10.58 -3.42
CA ILE A 28 -3.99 11.91 -3.83
C ILE A 28 -4.82 11.81 -5.10
N ASN A 29 -4.37 11.03 -6.09
CA ASN A 29 -5.00 10.96 -7.41
C ASN A 29 -6.24 10.05 -7.43
N VAL A 30 -6.20 8.93 -6.69
CA VAL A 30 -7.20 7.87 -6.71
C VAL A 30 -7.54 7.33 -5.30
N PRO A 31 -7.93 8.22 -4.35
CA PRO A 31 -8.17 7.83 -2.95
C PRO A 31 -9.24 6.74 -2.78
N ASP A 32 -10.23 6.66 -3.68
CA ASP A 32 -11.27 5.64 -3.59
C ASP A 32 -10.75 4.25 -3.97
N THR A 33 -9.83 4.16 -4.94
CA THR A 33 -9.18 2.91 -5.33
C THR A 33 -8.30 2.41 -4.18
N GLU A 34 -7.44 3.27 -3.64
CA GLU A 34 -6.57 2.94 -2.51
C GLU A 34 -7.36 2.50 -1.27
N ALA A 35 -8.55 3.08 -1.05
CA ALA A 35 -9.38 2.68 0.09
C ALA A 35 -9.93 1.27 -0.09
N ALA A 36 -10.33 0.92 -1.32
CA ALA A 36 -10.83 -0.41 -1.63
C ALA A 36 -9.73 -1.47 -1.43
N GLU A 37 -8.47 -1.16 -1.72
CA GLU A 37 -7.36 -2.06 -1.45
C GLU A 37 -7.21 -2.36 0.06
N ILE A 38 -7.26 -1.32 0.91
CA ILE A 38 -7.26 -1.50 2.37
C ILE A 38 -8.43 -2.34 2.84
N GLU A 39 -9.63 -2.09 2.30
CA GLU A 39 -10.83 -2.87 2.65
C GLU A 39 -10.68 -4.35 2.28
N GLU A 40 -10.12 -4.65 1.09
CA GLU A 40 -9.88 -6.02 0.64
C GLU A 40 -8.86 -6.75 1.52
N ILE A 41 -7.78 -6.08 1.90
CA ILE A 41 -6.77 -6.64 2.79
C ILE A 41 -7.38 -6.96 4.15
N LEU A 42 -8.13 -6.01 4.73
CA LEU A 42 -8.76 -6.21 6.03
C LEU A 42 -9.81 -7.34 5.97
N ALA A 43 -10.51 -7.48 4.85
CA ALA A 43 -11.40 -8.61 4.61
C ALA A 43 -10.65 -9.96 4.58
N GLN A 44 -9.40 -10.02 4.08
CA GLN A 44 -8.57 -11.23 4.14
C GLN A 44 -8.16 -11.61 5.57
N TYR A 45 -8.10 -10.63 6.48
CA TYR A 45 -7.87 -10.87 7.91
C TYR A 45 -9.14 -11.28 8.68
N ASP A 46 -10.21 -11.67 7.97
CA ASP A 46 -11.51 -12.08 8.52
C ASP A 46 -12.24 -10.95 9.30
N LEU A 47 -11.83 -9.70 9.07
CA LEU A 47 -12.52 -8.53 9.62
C LEU A 47 -13.79 -8.26 8.82
N GLN A 48 -14.87 -7.97 9.53
CA GLN A 48 -16.15 -7.67 8.92
C GLN A 48 -16.21 -6.20 8.44
N PRO A 49 -17.01 -5.88 7.41
CA PRO A 49 -17.13 -4.52 6.88
C PRO A 49 -17.46 -3.46 7.93
N HIS A 50 -18.25 -3.81 8.94
CA HIS A 50 -18.63 -2.89 10.00
C HIS A 50 -17.48 -2.57 10.97
N GLU A 51 -16.43 -3.41 11.02
CA GLU A 51 -15.26 -3.23 11.90
C GLU A 51 -14.22 -2.35 11.24
N TYR A 52 -13.95 -2.55 9.95
CA TYR A 52 -12.95 -1.77 9.22
C TYR A 52 -13.48 -0.49 8.57
N ALA A 53 -14.77 -0.39 8.21
CA ALA A 53 -15.33 0.83 7.61
C ALA A 53 -15.09 2.11 8.43
N PRO A 54 -15.26 2.15 9.77
CA PRO A 54 -14.93 3.35 10.54
C PRO A 54 -13.42 3.64 10.56
N MET A 55 -12.58 2.62 10.47
CA MET A 55 -11.13 2.75 10.43
C MET A 55 -10.66 3.33 9.09
N VAL A 56 -11.14 2.79 7.96
CA VAL A 56 -10.86 3.31 6.61
C VAL A 56 -11.33 4.76 6.48
N ASN A 57 -12.53 5.09 6.99
CA ASN A 57 -13.02 6.47 7.01
C ASN A 57 -12.17 7.42 7.88
N ALA A 58 -11.53 6.92 8.94
CA ALA A 58 -10.61 7.70 9.75
C ALA A 58 -9.26 7.91 9.04
N LEU A 59 -8.77 6.88 8.32
CA LEU A 59 -7.57 6.96 7.50
C LEU A 59 -7.74 7.93 6.32
N ARG A 60 -8.90 7.94 5.67
CA ARG A 60 -9.26 8.94 4.62
C ARG A 60 -9.10 10.39 5.06
N LYS A 61 -9.26 10.68 6.36
CA LYS A 61 -9.09 12.04 6.92
C LYS A 61 -7.63 12.37 7.26
N LYS A 62 -6.74 11.37 7.27
CA LYS A 62 -5.34 11.47 7.69
C LYS A 62 -4.44 10.77 6.66
N PRO A 63 -4.16 11.41 5.51
CA PRO A 63 -3.37 10.79 4.44
C PRO A 63 -1.98 10.34 4.89
N GLN A 64 -1.35 11.04 5.85
CA GLN A 64 -0.06 10.60 6.41
C GLN A 64 -0.18 9.28 7.16
N ALA A 65 -1.20 9.13 8.02
CA ALA A 65 -1.41 7.89 8.78
C ALA A 65 -1.83 6.73 7.88
N TRP A 66 -2.53 7.04 6.79
CA TRP A 66 -2.85 6.07 5.74
C TRP A 66 -1.59 5.57 5.05
N LEU A 67 -0.75 6.49 4.56
CA LEU A 67 0.50 6.14 3.91
C LEU A 67 1.41 5.34 4.84
N ASP A 68 1.53 5.74 6.10
CA ASP A 68 2.28 5.00 7.11
C ASP A 68 1.69 3.60 7.36
N PHE A 69 0.37 3.45 7.29
CA PHE A 69 -0.29 2.14 7.40
C PHE A 69 0.06 1.25 6.20
N MET A 70 -0.08 1.75 4.96
CA MET A 70 0.27 0.96 3.76
C MET A 70 1.75 0.59 3.72
N MET A 71 2.63 1.55 4.04
CA MET A 71 4.09 1.33 4.11
C MET A 71 4.51 0.31 5.18
N ASN A 72 3.77 0.20 6.30
CA ASN A 72 4.09 -0.75 7.37
C ASN A 72 3.41 -2.10 7.22
N SER A 73 2.22 -2.12 6.60
CA SER A 73 1.43 -3.34 6.39
C SER A 73 1.92 -4.16 5.18
N PHE A 74 2.58 -3.54 4.20
CA PHE A 74 3.11 -4.24 3.03
C PHE A 74 4.65 -4.31 2.98
N PRO A 75 5.23 -5.48 2.64
CA PRO A 75 6.51 -5.49 1.97
C PRO A 75 6.33 -4.87 0.58
N LEU A 76 7.14 -3.87 0.24
CA LEU A 76 7.14 -3.04 -0.98
C LEU A 76 7.16 -3.82 -2.32
N GLU A 77 7.20 -5.14 -2.26
CA GLU A 77 7.22 -6.09 -3.37
C GLU A 77 5.81 -6.53 -3.80
N LEU A 78 4.78 -6.42 -2.94
CA LEU A 78 3.47 -7.03 -3.20
C LEU A 78 2.48 -6.16 -3.98
N HIS A 79 2.76 -4.86 -4.12
CA HIS A 79 1.87 -3.95 -4.86
C HIS A 79 1.77 -4.29 -6.36
N TYR A 80 2.78 -5.00 -6.90
CA TYR A 80 2.76 -5.54 -8.26
C TYR A 80 1.75 -6.69 -8.45
N ILE A 81 1.42 -7.43 -7.39
CA ILE A 81 0.57 -8.62 -7.46
C ILE A 81 -0.90 -8.23 -7.38
N LEU A 82 -1.26 -7.26 -6.54
CA LEU A 82 -2.65 -6.79 -6.41
C LEU A 82 -3.10 -6.01 -7.65
N ASN A 83 -2.26 -5.12 -8.20
CA ASN A 83 -2.57 -4.43 -9.46
C ASN A 83 -2.69 -5.40 -10.66
N SER A 84 -1.92 -6.49 -10.69
CA SER A 84 -2.03 -7.52 -11.75
C SER A 84 -3.33 -8.34 -11.64
N ILE A 85 -3.81 -8.58 -10.41
CA ILE A 85 -5.10 -9.23 -10.16
C ILE A 85 -6.25 -8.27 -10.52
N PHE A 86 -6.16 -6.98 -10.18
CA PHE A 86 -7.17 -5.97 -10.51
C PHE A 86 -7.27 -5.67 -12.01
N MET A 87 -6.14 -5.64 -12.74
CA MET A 87 -6.14 -5.48 -14.20
C MET A 87 -6.68 -6.72 -14.92
N CYS A 88 -6.52 -7.92 -14.35
CA CYS A 88 -7.12 -9.14 -14.90
C CYS A 88 -8.64 -9.25 -14.63
N LEU A 89 -9.15 -8.74 -13.50
CA LEU A 89 -10.58 -8.84 -13.17
C LEU A 89 -11.46 -7.77 -13.82
N SER A 90 -10.89 -6.63 -14.23
CA SER A 90 -11.62 -5.53 -14.88
C SER A 90 -11.72 -5.67 -16.41
N LEU A 91 -11.12 -6.72 -16.98
CA LEU A 91 -11.14 -7.07 -18.41
C LEU A 91 -12.00 -8.33 -18.74
N LEU A 92 -12.77 -8.84 -17.77
CA LEU A 92 -13.73 -9.95 -17.92
C LEU A 92 -15.16 -9.49 -17.59
#